data_AF-L9WXV3-F1
#
_entry.id   AF-L9WXV3-F1
#
_cell.length_a   1.000
_cell.length_b   1.000
_cell.length_c   1.000
_cell.angle_alpha   90.00
_cell.angle_beta   90.00
_cell.angle_gamma   90.00
#
_symmetry.space_group_name_H-M   'P 1'
#
loop_
_entity.id
_entity.type
_entity.pdbx_description
1 polymer ?
#
loop_
_entity_poly.entity_id
_entity_poly.type
_entity_poly.pdbx_seq_one_letter_code
_entity_poly.pdbx_strand_id
1 'polypeptide(L)'
;MTRIQQVHWELDMDYLGHPYYVSGNAIYHALGMQLEHDIHQHINASHGMFVPGQFGTFPEEHSQSGIRPYMGSSLPDVESYNDLFLFRHPDHPWLLDTRPRDGLNAHDIRFQSGMPALAHETIMGRPDDARKQQQTTRWYVNAYLHADDPGVLPLGEDVLDGLQFGGKRNYGYGTTTLKDTQVVDLEALDYSRLEDGEAFILELVTPFVLRSEYPKANNVDVPWWWSIDDEARLRQRLEKIIEGGDIYELETVDHGVVVGYDGDRPVETAISGVTRAGNHSKYGFGELRVKPVTPDETNVKKQIENPKSEH
;
A
#
# COMPACT_ATOMS: atom_id res chain seq x y z
N MET A 1 -21.56 7.49 -3.46
CA MET A 1 -20.87 6.43 -4.22
C MET A 1 -19.41 6.75 -4.27
N THR A 2 -18.71 6.27 -3.26
CA THR A 2 -17.27 6.41 -3.08
C THR A 2 -16.60 5.24 -3.80
N ARG A 3 -15.94 5.53 -4.93
CA ARG A 3 -15.27 4.50 -5.74
C ARG A 3 -13.76 4.64 -5.68
N ILE A 4 -13.07 3.51 -5.78
CA ILE A 4 -11.64 3.47 -6.08
C ILE A 4 -11.43 2.68 -7.37
N GLN A 5 -10.33 2.97 -8.06
CA GLN A 5 -9.80 2.13 -9.11
C GLN A 5 -8.55 1.44 -8.57
N GLN A 6 -8.60 0.11 -8.46
CA GLN A 6 -7.42 -0.69 -8.21
C GLN A 6 -6.65 -0.84 -9.53
N VAL A 7 -5.34 -0.66 -9.46
CA VAL A 7 -4.46 -0.78 -10.62
C VAL A 7 -3.27 -1.66 -10.26
N HIS A 8 -2.88 -2.51 -11.20
CA HIS A 8 -1.79 -3.46 -11.03
C HIS A 8 -0.86 -3.40 -12.24
N TRP A 9 0.40 -3.05 -12.00
CA TRP A 9 1.42 -2.90 -13.02
C TRP A 9 2.52 -3.95 -12.84
N GLU A 10 3.03 -4.56 -13.91
CA GLU A 10 4.30 -5.31 -13.88
C GLU A 10 5.46 -4.32 -14.03
N LEU A 11 6.51 -4.49 -13.23
CA LEU A 11 7.78 -3.77 -13.44
C LEU A 11 8.52 -4.42 -14.62
N ASP A 12 8.78 -3.64 -15.68
CA ASP A 12 9.55 -4.09 -16.84
C ASP A 12 11.05 -3.77 -16.72
N MET A 13 11.39 -2.83 -15.85
CA MET A 13 12.76 -2.38 -15.59
C MET A 13 12.94 -2.07 -14.11
N ASP A 14 14.17 -2.21 -13.63
CA ASP A 14 14.58 -1.90 -12.27
C ASP A 14 14.08 -0.51 -11.84
N TYR A 15 13.67 -0.39 -10.58
CA TYR A 15 13.07 0.81 -10.02
C TYR A 15 14.07 1.56 -9.13
N LEU A 16 14.11 2.88 -9.28
CA LEU A 16 14.96 3.76 -8.47
C LEU A 16 14.08 4.68 -7.63
N GLY A 17 13.89 4.33 -6.37
CA GLY A 17 13.07 5.10 -5.44
C GLY A 17 13.04 4.46 -4.06
N HIS A 18 11.89 4.52 -3.41
CA HIS A 18 11.75 4.04 -2.05
C HIS A 18 11.74 2.49 -2.00
N PRO A 19 12.50 1.84 -1.09
CA PRO A 19 12.71 0.39 -1.14
C PRO A 19 11.46 -0.45 -0.80
N TYR A 20 10.49 0.12 -0.09
CA TYR A 20 9.33 -0.61 0.40
C TYR A 20 8.06 -0.40 -0.43
N TYR A 21 8.01 0.66 -1.22
CA TYR A 21 6.82 1.04 -1.99
C TYR A 21 7.19 2.01 -3.10
N VAL A 22 6.32 2.14 -4.10
CA VAL A 22 6.30 3.29 -5.01
C VAL A 22 5.48 4.40 -4.35
N SER A 23 6.04 5.61 -4.20
CA SER A 23 5.31 6.69 -3.52
C SER A 23 4.05 7.11 -4.28
N GLY A 24 2.98 7.46 -3.56
CA GLY A 24 1.79 8.01 -4.20
C GLY A 24 2.10 9.33 -4.92
N ASN A 25 3.06 10.11 -4.41
CA ASN A 25 3.64 11.27 -5.11
C ASN A 25 4.25 10.88 -6.48
N ALA A 26 4.98 9.76 -6.58
CA ALA A 26 5.53 9.29 -7.85
C ALA A 26 4.45 8.80 -8.82
N ILE A 27 3.42 8.10 -8.33
CA ILE A 27 2.29 7.63 -9.15
C ILE A 27 1.48 8.82 -9.65
N TYR A 28 1.14 9.76 -8.77
CA TYR A 28 0.43 10.99 -9.10
C TYR A 28 1.14 11.78 -10.21
N HIS A 29 2.46 11.98 -10.09
CA HIS A 29 3.24 12.71 -11.10
C HIS A 29 3.45 11.91 -12.39
N ALA A 30 3.47 10.58 -12.35
CA ALA A 30 3.48 9.75 -13.56
C ALA A 30 2.15 9.90 -14.34
N LEU A 31 1.02 9.90 -13.64
CA LEU A 31 -0.30 10.13 -14.24
C LEU A 31 -0.44 11.53 -14.83
N GLY A 32 0.11 12.56 -14.16
CA GLY A 32 0.09 13.94 -14.66
C GLY A 32 0.86 14.17 -15.97
N MET A 33 1.70 13.21 -16.39
CA MET A 33 2.35 13.25 -17.70
C MET A 33 1.43 12.75 -18.83
N GLN A 34 0.38 12.00 -18.50
CA GLN A 34 -0.57 11.41 -19.45
C GLN A 34 -1.92 12.13 -19.44
N LEU A 35 -2.31 12.70 -18.31
CA LEU A 35 -3.59 13.33 -18.10
C LEU A 35 -3.56 14.83 -18.39
N GLU A 36 -4.71 15.36 -18.83
CA GLU A 36 -4.96 16.79 -18.82
C GLU A 36 -4.98 17.34 -17.39
N HIS A 37 -4.57 18.59 -17.22
CA HIS A 37 -4.36 19.20 -15.90
C HIS A 37 -5.63 19.26 -15.05
N ASP A 38 -6.78 19.46 -15.69
CA ASP A 38 -8.09 19.54 -15.05
C ASP A 38 -8.53 18.20 -14.46
N ILE A 39 -8.23 17.08 -15.11
CA ILE A 39 -8.45 15.73 -14.57
C ILE A 39 -7.40 15.41 -13.51
N HIS A 40 -6.12 15.67 -13.80
CA HIS A 40 -4.99 15.32 -12.94
C HIS A 40 -5.13 15.88 -11.52
N GLN A 41 -5.56 17.14 -11.38
CA GLN A 41 -5.70 17.77 -10.07
C GLN A 41 -6.74 17.09 -9.17
N HIS A 42 -7.69 16.33 -9.72
CA HIS A 42 -8.73 15.61 -8.98
C HIS A 42 -8.35 14.17 -8.63
N ILE A 43 -7.25 13.66 -9.18
CA ILE A 43 -6.74 12.33 -8.88
C ILE A 43 -5.95 12.34 -7.58
N ASN A 44 -6.20 11.34 -6.76
CA ASN A 44 -5.41 10.97 -5.61
C ASN A 44 -4.87 9.55 -5.80
N ALA A 45 -3.61 9.31 -5.41
CA ALA A 45 -2.95 8.03 -5.59
C ALA A 45 -2.44 7.49 -4.25
N SER A 46 -2.68 6.21 -3.95
CA SER A 46 -2.08 5.54 -2.80
C SER A 46 -0.58 5.34 -3.01
N HIS A 47 0.13 4.96 -1.96
CA HIS A 47 1.39 4.24 -2.15
C HIS A 47 1.14 2.95 -2.96
N GLY A 48 2.01 2.67 -3.92
CA GLY A 48 2.03 1.42 -4.68
C GLY A 48 2.83 0.37 -3.91
N MET A 49 2.19 -0.73 -3.54
CA MET A 49 2.85 -1.83 -2.84
C MET A 49 3.47 -2.80 -3.84
N PHE A 50 4.70 -3.22 -3.58
CA PHE A 50 5.35 -4.25 -4.37
C PHE A 50 4.71 -5.61 -4.09
N VAL A 51 4.44 -6.38 -5.15
CA VAL A 51 3.77 -7.69 -5.05
C VAL A 51 4.53 -8.70 -5.90
N PRO A 52 4.97 -9.84 -5.33
CA PRO A 52 5.62 -10.87 -6.12
C PRO A 52 4.61 -11.71 -6.92
N GLY A 53 4.89 -12.02 -8.18
CA GLY A 53 4.08 -12.92 -9.00
C GLY A 53 4.24 -14.39 -8.62
N GLN A 54 3.76 -14.79 -7.44
CA GLN A 54 4.01 -16.09 -6.83
C GLN A 54 2.75 -16.87 -6.50
N PHE A 55 2.92 -18.16 -6.18
CA PHE A 55 1.84 -18.99 -5.68
C PHE A 55 1.39 -18.51 -4.31
N GLY A 56 0.08 -18.41 -4.15
CA GLY A 56 -0.53 -17.98 -2.91
C GLY A 56 -1.77 -18.77 -2.54
N THR A 57 -2.18 -18.64 -1.29
CA THR A 57 -3.49 -19.01 -0.81
C THR A 57 -4.19 -17.76 -0.30
N PHE A 58 -5.50 -17.67 -0.53
CA PHE A 58 -6.24 -16.58 0.08
C PHE A 58 -6.22 -16.74 1.61
N PRO A 59 -5.96 -15.66 2.37
CA PRO A 59 -6.15 -15.66 3.81
C PRO A 59 -7.60 -15.97 4.18
N GLU A 60 -7.84 -16.50 5.37
CA GLU A 60 -9.19 -16.81 5.88
C GLU A 60 -10.12 -15.58 5.86
N GLU A 61 -9.56 -14.38 5.99
CA GLU A 61 -10.33 -13.14 6.00
C GLU A 61 -10.82 -12.68 4.63
N HIS A 62 -10.28 -13.27 3.55
CA HIS A 62 -10.63 -12.92 2.19
C HIS A 62 -11.91 -13.66 1.76
N SER A 63 -12.75 -13.02 0.95
CA SER A 63 -14.00 -13.61 0.42
C SER A 63 -13.76 -14.86 -0.41
N GLN A 64 -12.74 -14.80 -1.27
CA GLN A 64 -12.27 -15.93 -2.08
C GLN A 64 -11.43 -16.92 -1.27
N SER A 65 -11.37 -18.17 -1.74
CA SER A 65 -10.63 -19.25 -1.09
C SER A 65 -9.77 -20.06 -2.07
N GLY A 66 -8.86 -20.86 -1.52
CA GLY A 66 -8.04 -21.80 -2.27
C GLY A 66 -6.68 -21.26 -2.71
N ILE A 67 -5.92 -22.14 -3.37
CA ILE A 67 -4.56 -21.87 -3.84
C ILE A 67 -4.63 -21.36 -5.28
N ARG A 68 -3.95 -20.26 -5.57
CA ARG A 68 -3.79 -19.74 -6.94
C ARG A 68 -2.33 -19.73 -7.38
N PRO A 69 -2.02 -20.28 -8.58
CA PRO A 69 -0.75 -20.02 -9.22
C PRO A 69 -0.67 -18.53 -9.58
N TYR A 70 0.50 -17.91 -9.39
CA TYR A 70 0.73 -16.50 -9.75
C TYR A 70 -0.31 -15.54 -9.14
N MET A 71 -0.70 -15.77 -7.88
CA MET A 71 -1.71 -14.96 -7.19
C MET A 71 -1.40 -13.46 -7.27
N GLY A 72 -0.13 -13.07 -7.08
CA GLY A 72 0.28 -11.67 -7.12
C GLY A 72 0.49 -11.05 -8.51
N SER A 73 0.04 -11.69 -9.61
CA SER A 73 0.17 -11.12 -10.97
C SER A 73 -1.12 -10.54 -11.57
N SER A 74 -2.23 -10.61 -10.84
CA SER A 74 -3.55 -10.14 -11.27
C SER A 74 -4.37 -9.71 -10.06
N LEU A 75 -5.42 -8.93 -10.27
CA LEU A 75 -6.33 -8.51 -9.21
C LEU A 75 -7.42 -9.56 -9.00
N PRO A 76 -7.58 -10.11 -7.78
CA PRO A 76 -8.75 -10.91 -7.45
C PRO A 76 -9.99 -10.02 -7.31
N ASP A 77 -11.17 -10.60 -7.55
CA ASP A 77 -12.46 -10.00 -7.20
C ASP A 77 -12.50 -9.50 -5.74
N VAL A 78 -13.09 -8.33 -5.55
CA VAL A 78 -13.26 -7.67 -4.25
C VAL A 78 -14.75 -7.66 -3.91
N GLU A 79 -15.13 -8.43 -2.90
CA GLU A 79 -16.51 -8.55 -2.41
C GLU A 79 -16.64 -7.99 -0.99
N SER A 80 -15.56 -8.04 -0.21
CA SER A 80 -15.51 -7.54 1.17
C SER A 80 -14.45 -6.46 1.37
N TYR A 81 -14.60 -5.69 2.45
CA TYR A 81 -13.58 -4.73 2.87
C TYR A 81 -12.19 -5.35 3.06
N ASN A 82 -12.09 -6.59 3.54
CA ASN A 82 -10.81 -7.24 3.79
C ASN A 82 -10.05 -7.59 2.51
N ASP A 83 -10.78 -7.82 1.41
CA ASP A 83 -10.19 -8.17 0.11
C ASP A 83 -9.30 -7.02 -0.41
N LEU A 84 -9.65 -5.78 -0.05
CA LEU A 84 -8.85 -4.58 -0.34
C LEU A 84 -7.45 -4.61 0.30
N PHE A 85 -7.13 -5.51 1.21
CA PHE A 85 -5.83 -5.52 1.87
C PHE A 85 -4.94 -6.70 1.50
N LEU A 86 -5.40 -7.57 0.60
CA LEU A 86 -4.66 -8.77 0.17
C LEU A 86 -3.22 -8.45 -0.24
N PHE A 87 -3.03 -7.42 -1.07
CA PHE A 87 -1.72 -7.01 -1.56
C PHE A 87 -1.16 -5.75 -0.88
N ARG A 88 -1.83 -5.25 0.16
CA ARG A 88 -1.41 -4.04 0.87
C ARG A 88 -0.41 -4.34 1.97
N HIS A 89 -0.38 -5.58 2.49
CA HIS A 89 0.53 -5.96 3.56
C HIS A 89 1.92 -6.39 3.01
N PRO A 90 3.02 -5.79 3.50
CA PRO A 90 4.37 -6.06 3.01
C PRO A 90 4.85 -7.48 3.29
N ASP A 91 4.36 -8.13 4.36
CA ASP A 91 4.72 -9.53 4.67
C ASP A 91 4.04 -10.58 3.78
N HIS A 92 3.16 -10.14 2.88
CA HIS A 92 2.46 -10.98 1.90
C HIS A 92 1.85 -12.25 2.54
N PRO A 93 0.90 -12.12 3.48
CA PRO A 93 0.36 -13.26 4.24
C PRO A 93 -0.24 -14.36 3.35
N TRP A 94 -0.63 -13.99 2.14
CA TRP A 94 -1.14 -14.90 1.11
C TRP A 94 -0.07 -15.79 0.46
N LEU A 95 1.23 -15.48 0.53
CA LEU A 95 2.28 -16.36 0.01
C LEU A 95 2.22 -17.72 0.70
N LEU A 96 2.40 -18.81 -0.05
CA LEU A 96 2.48 -20.14 0.55
C LEU A 96 3.73 -20.25 1.44
N ASP A 97 3.62 -20.96 2.57
CA ASP A 97 4.75 -21.18 3.50
C ASP A 97 5.91 -21.98 2.89
N THR A 98 5.66 -22.66 1.77
CA THR A 98 6.70 -23.34 0.98
C THR A 98 7.55 -22.37 0.14
N ARG A 99 7.24 -21.06 0.16
CA ARG A 99 7.98 -20.02 -0.54
C ARG A 99 8.92 -19.29 0.42
N PRO A 100 10.15 -18.96 -0.01
CA PRO A 100 11.10 -18.23 0.83
C PRO A 100 10.65 -16.77 0.97
N ARG A 101 9.84 -16.47 1.99
CA ARG A 101 9.33 -15.11 2.28
C ARG A 101 10.47 -14.09 2.38
N ASP A 102 11.56 -14.45 3.04
CA ASP A 102 12.74 -13.56 3.19
C ASP A 102 13.34 -13.12 1.84
N GLY A 103 13.23 -13.96 0.80
CA GLY A 103 13.68 -13.62 -0.56
C GLY A 103 12.57 -13.06 -1.47
N LEU A 104 11.34 -12.99 -0.98
CA LEU A 104 10.15 -12.55 -1.72
C LEU A 104 9.41 -11.38 -1.04
N ASN A 105 9.98 -10.81 0.01
CA ASN A 105 9.49 -9.59 0.68
C ASN A 105 10.40 -8.38 0.38
N ALA A 106 11.52 -8.58 -0.31
CA ALA A 106 12.46 -7.53 -0.69
C ALA A 106 12.99 -7.75 -2.12
N HIS A 107 13.31 -6.66 -2.80
CA HIS A 107 13.93 -6.69 -4.11
C HIS A 107 15.42 -6.97 -4.02
N ASP A 108 15.96 -7.69 -5.01
CA ASP A 108 17.40 -7.70 -5.23
C ASP A 108 17.88 -6.27 -5.58
N ILE A 109 19.05 -5.87 -5.06
CA ILE A 109 19.66 -4.58 -5.42
C ILE A 109 20.61 -4.82 -6.59
N ARG A 110 20.33 -4.17 -7.72
CA ARG A 110 21.19 -4.16 -8.91
C ARG A 110 21.90 -2.82 -9.01
N PHE A 111 23.21 -2.86 -9.21
CA PHE A 111 24.01 -1.67 -9.42
C PHE A 111 24.23 -1.46 -10.91
N GLN A 112 23.66 -0.40 -11.47
CA GLN A 112 23.93 0.02 -12.84
C GLN A 112 24.38 1.47 -12.84
N SER A 113 25.57 1.71 -13.42
CA SER A 113 26.24 3.02 -13.42
C SER A 113 26.40 3.65 -12.02
N GLY A 114 26.61 2.82 -10.99
CA GLY A 114 26.81 3.25 -9.61
C GLY A 114 25.53 3.58 -8.84
N MET A 115 24.36 3.43 -9.45
CA MET A 115 23.07 3.65 -8.79
C MET A 115 22.52 2.31 -8.29
N PRO A 116 22.17 2.17 -6.99
CA PRO A 116 21.46 1.00 -6.48
C PRO A 116 19.99 1.08 -6.89
N ALA A 117 19.56 0.20 -7.79
CA ALA A 117 18.18 0.07 -8.22
C ALA A 117 17.57 -1.24 -7.70
N LEU A 118 16.27 -1.21 -7.42
CA LEU A 118 15.50 -2.37 -7.03
C LEU A 118 15.17 -3.19 -8.27
N ALA A 119 15.55 -4.46 -8.29
CA ALA A 119 15.33 -5.34 -9.42
C ALA A 119 13.83 -5.53 -9.71
N HIS A 120 13.47 -5.46 -10.99
CA HIS A 120 12.09 -5.75 -11.44
C HIS A 120 11.71 -7.24 -11.40
N GLU A 121 12.68 -8.11 -11.14
CA GLU A 121 12.49 -9.54 -10.95
C GLU A 121 13.48 -10.07 -9.91
N THR A 122 13.09 -11.11 -9.17
CA THR A 122 13.97 -11.88 -8.29
C THR A 122 14.32 -13.21 -8.94
N ILE A 123 15.60 -13.56 -9.00
CA ILE A 123 16.07 -14.84 -9.57
C ILE A 123 16.66 -15.69 -8.45
N MET A 124 16.01 -16.80 -8.12
CA MET A 124 16.46 -17.72 -7.09
C MET A 124 17.07 -18.98 -7.70
N GLY A 125 18.25 -19.35 -7.22
CA GLY A 125 18.83 -20.67 -7.49
C GLY A 125 17.98 -21.79 -6.89
N ARG A 126 18.00 -22.96 -7.52
CA ARG A 126 17.37 -24.19 -7.03
C ARG A 126 18.41 -25.29 -6.87
N PRO A 127 18.14 -26.32 -6.04
CA PRO A 127 19.00 -27.48 -5.92
C PRO A 127 19.33 -28.13 -7.28
N ASP A 128 20.50 -28.76 -7.39
CA ASP A 128 21.03 -29.31 -8.64
C ASP A 128 20.13 -30.39 -9.26
N ASP A 129 19.35 -31.09 -8.44
CA ASP A 129 18.39 -32.13 -8.84
C ASP A 129 17.00 -31.58 -9.21
N ALA A 130 16.76 -30.27 -9.06
CA ALA A 130 15.49 -29.66 -9.41
C ALA A 130 15.29 -29.56 -10.93
N ARG A 131 14.03 -29.66 -11.39
CA ARG A 131 13.63 -29.60 -12.82
C ARG A 131 14.02 -28.30 -13.55
N LYS A 132 14.51 -27.28 -12.85
CA LYS A 132 15.13 -26.05 -13.38
C LYS A 132 16.15 -25.57 -12.35
N GLN A 133 17.31 -25.08 -12.80
CA GLN A 133 18.35 -24.55 -11.90
C GLN A 133 17.97 -23.20 -11.28
N GLN A 134 17.01 -22.48 -11.84
CA GLN A 134 16.58 -21.16 -11.37
C GLN A 134 15.05 -21.01 -11.42
N GLN A 135 14.53 -20.14 -10.55
CA GLN A 135 13.16 -19.66 -10.55
C GLN A 135 13.17 -18.13 -10.58
N THR A 136 12.52 -17.55 -11.59
CA THR A 136 12.31 -16.12 -11.73
C THR A 136 10.94 -15.74 -11.18
N THR A 137 10.90 -14.68 -10.39
CA THR A 137 9.68 -14.05 -9.88
C THR A 137 9.60 -12.63 -10.40
N ARG A 138 8.51 -12.28 -11.10
CA ARG A 138 8.25 -10.90 -11.51
C ARG A 138 7.71 -10.10 -10.33
N TRP A 139 8.03 -8.82 -10.29
CA TRP A 139 7.45 -7.87 -9.34
C TRP A 139 6.39 -7.00 -10.00
N TYR A 140 5.35 -6.74 -9.23
CA TYR A 140 4.23 -5.91 -9.62
C TYR A 140 4.05 -4.77 -8.61
N VAL A 141 3.31 -3.74 -9.00
CA VAL A 141 2.94 -2.62 -8.16
C VAL A 141 1.42 -2.57 -8.09
N ASN A 142 0.86 -2.75 -6.89
CA ASN A 142 -0.58 -2.60 -6.63
C ASN A 142 -0.85 -1.24 -5.97
N ALA A 143 -1.77 -0.46 -6.55
CA ALA A 143 -2.15 0.84 -6.00
C ALA A 143 -3.65 1.14 -6.18
N TYR A 144 -4.14 2.11 -5.41
CA TYR A 144 -5.51 2.62 -5.44
C TYR A 144 -5.53 4.07 -5.89
N LEU A 145 -6.30 4.33 -6.93
CA LEU A 145 -6.66 5.67 -7.36
C LEU A 145 -8.05 6.01 -6.82
N HIS A 146 -8.25 7.23 -6.36
CA HIS A 146 -9.58 7.74 -6.03
C HIS A 146 -9.70 9.21 -6.44
N ALA A 147 -10.93 9.65 -6.65
CA ALA A 147 -11.28 11.03 -6.95
C ALA A 147 -12.59 11.36 -6.23
N ASP A 148 -12.72 12.60 -5.75
CA ASP A 148 -13.96 13.07 -5.11
C ASP A 148 -15.09 13.21 -6.13
N ASP A 149 -14.75 13.55 -7.37
CA ASP A 149 -15.70 13.55 -8.50
C ASP A 149 -15.78 12.14 -9.10
N PRO A 150 -16.95 11.47 -9.03
CA PRO A 150 -17.13 10.13 -9.58
C PRO A 150 -17.02 10.07 -11.11
N GLY A 151 -17.06 11.21 -11.81
CA GLY A 151 -16.86 11.28 -13.27
C GLY A 151 -15.40 11.18 -13.71
N VAL A 152 -14.45 11.30 -12.79
CA VAL A 152 -13.01 11.25 -13.09
C VAL A 152 -12.48 9.82 -13.25
N LEU A 153 -13.09 8.85 -12.55
CA LEU A 153 -12.71 7.43 -12.61
C LEU A 153 -13.79 6.58 -13.29
N PRO A 154 -13.43 5.49 -14.00
CA PRO A 154 -12.06 4.98 -14.17
C PRO A 154 -11.24 5.75 -15.20
N LEU A 155 -9.92 5.78 -14.99
CA LEU A 155 -8.96 6.08 -16.04
C LEU A 155 -8.88 4.91 -17.03
N GLY A 156 -8.75 5.24 -18.31
CA GLY A 156 -8.58 4.26 -19.39
C GLY A 156 -7.24 3.52 -19.31
N GLU A 157 -7.19 2.30 -19.85
CA GLU A 157 -5.96 1.50 -19.91
C GLU A 157 -4.84 2.21 -20.68
N ASP A 158 -5.19 3.02 -21.69
CA ASP A 158 -4.25 3.83 -22.49
C ASP A 158 -3.52 4.90 -21.67
N VAL A 159 -4.13 5.37 -20.58
CA VAL A 159 -3.52 6.30 -19.61
C VAL A 159 -2.67 5.55 -18.58
N LEU A 160 -3.11 4.35 -18.20
CA LEU A 160 -2.50 3.57 -17.13
C LEU A 160 -1.34 2.70 -17.60
N ASP A 161 -1.30 2.32 -18.87
CA ASP A 161 -0.22 1.51 -19.45
C ASP A 161 1.04 2.34 -19.75
N GLY A 162 2.21 1.70 -19.67
CA GLY A 162 3.48 2.35 -19.99
C GLY A 162 3.93 3.42 -18.99
N LEU A 163 3.30 3.52 -17.81
CA LEU A 163 3.71 4.48 -16.78
C LEU A 163 5.12 4.20 -16.29
N GLN A 164 5.78 5.25 -15.81
CA GLN A 164 7.16 5.18 -15.36
C GLN A 164 7.34 5.83 -13.99
N PHE A 165 7.80 5.05 -13.02
CA PHE A 165 7.90 5.45 -11.62
C PHE A 165 9.34 5.71 -11.17
N GLY A 166 9.51 6.63 -10.22
CA GLY A 166 10.78 6.89 -9.56
C GLY A 166 11.75 7.77 -10.37
N GLY A 167 13.04 7.66 -10.05
CA GLY A 167 14.12 8.45 -10.62
C GLY A 167 14.70 7.87 -11.91
N LYS A 168 15.50 8.69 -12.62
CA LYS A 168 16.24 8.28 -13.84
C LYS A 168 15.37 7.67 -14.94
N ARG A 169 14.13 8.13 -15.04
CA ARG A 169 13.13 7.76 -16.07
C ARG A 169 13.67 7.83 -17.50
N ASN A 170 14.52 8.82 -17.80
CA ASN A 170 15.18 8.96 -19.09
C ASN A 170 16.17 7.83 -19.47
N TYR A 171 16.50 6.94 -18.53
CA TYR A 171 17.30 5.73 -18.74
C TYR A 171 16.46 4.44 -18.70
N GLY A 172 15.13 4.54 -18.66
CA GLY A 172 14.22 3.40 -18.65
C GLY A 172 13.89 2.85 -17.25
N TYR A 173 14.43 3.41 -16.16
CA TYR A 173 14.12 2.91 -14.81
C TYR A 173 12.64 3.06 -14.47
N GLY A 174 12.10 2.06 -13.78
CA GLY A 174 10.72 2.03 -13.29
C GLY A 174 9.66 2.02 -14.38
N THR A 175 10.01 1.63 -15.61
CA THR A 175 9.02 1.39 -16.68
C THR A 175 8.12 0.23 -16.29
N THR A 176 6.83 0.38 -16.58
CA THR A 176 5.81 -0.60 -16.24
C THR A 176 4.84 -0.87 -17.37
N THR A 177 4.24 -2.05 -17.33
CA THR A 177 3.13 -2.45 -18.18
C THR A 177 1.90 -2.68 -17.32
N LEU A 178 0.75 -2.14 -17.73
CA LEU A 178 -0.52 -2.41 -17.07
C LEU A 178 -0.87 -3.89 -17.21
N LYS A 179 -1.23 -4.52 -16.10
CA LYS A 179 -1.63 -5.93 -16.08
C LYS A 179 -3.09 -6.13 -15.78
N ASP A 180 -3.60 -5.33 -14.88
CA ASP A 180 -4.96 -5.47 -14.44
C ASP A 180 -5.46 -4.16 -13.82
N THR A 181 -6.75 -3.92 -13.94
CA THR A 181 -7.43 -2.83 -13.27
C THR A 181 -8.89 -3.16 -13.04
N GLN A 182 -9.42 -2.76 -11.89
CA GLN A 182 -10.83 -2.91 -11.58
C GLN A 182 -11.34 -1.71 -10.77
N VAL A 183 -12.62 -1.38 -10.96
CA VAL A 183 -13.31 -0.35 -10.17
C VAL A 183 -14.05 -1.03 -9.03
N VAL A 184 -13.84 -0.53 -7.82
CA VAL A 184 -14.51 -1.01 -6.62
C VAL A 184 -15.38 0.10 -6.05
N ASP A 185 -16.66 -0.22 -5.82
CA ASP A 185 -17.56 0.64 -5.06
C ASP A 185 -17.41 0.35 -3.57
N LEU A 186 -16.82 1.28 -2.82
CA LEU A 186 -16.57 1.09 -1.40
C LEU A 186 -17.86 1.01 -0.58
N GLU A 187 -18.95 1.60 -1.06
CA GLU A 187 -20.24 1.57 -0.37
C GLU A 187 -20.98 0.23 -0.57
N ALA A 188 -20.58 -0.57 -1.56
CA ALA A 188 -21.21 -1.85 -1.89
C ALA A 188 -20.49 -3.08 -1.33
N LEU A 189 -19.34 -2.90 -0.67
CA LEU A 189 -18.57 -3.99 -0.08
C LEU A 189 -19.26 -4.55 1.17
N ASP A 190 -18.97 -5.81 1.47
CA ASP A 190 -19.34 -6.42 2.74
C ASP A 190 -18.45 -5.90 3.88
N TYR A 191 -19.09 -5.30 4.89
CA TYR A 191 -18.49 -4.81 6.14
C TYR A 191 -18.96 -5.59 7.38
N SER A 192 -19.66 -6.72 7.22
CA SER A 192 -20.23 -7.51 8.31
C SER A 192 -19.24 -7.78 9.45
N ARG A 193 -17.97 -8.06 9.13
CA ARG A 193 -16.91 -8.27 10.14
C ARG A 193 -16.60 -7.04 11.00
N LEU A 194 -16.77 -5.84 10.46
CA LEU A 194 -16.67 -4.60 11.24
C LEU A 194 -17.97 -4.30 11.98
N GLU A 195 -19.13 -4.56 11.38
CA GLU A 195 -20.44 -4.33 11.99
C GLU A 195 -20.69 -5.24 13.20
N ASP A 196 -20.25 -6.50 13.12
CA ASP A 196 -20.36 -7.50 14.19
C ASP A 196 -19.25 -7.37 15.26
N GLY A 197 -18.27 -6.48 15.05
CA GLY A 197 -17.13 -6.28 15.95
C GLY A 197 -17.49 -5.41 17.17
N GLU A 198 -16.94 -5.74 18.33
CA GLU A 198 -17.14 -4.95 19.56
C GLU A 198 -15.98 -4.00 19.88
N ALA A 199 -14.78 -4.31 19.39
CA ALA A 199 -13.58 -3.53 19.58
C ALA A 199 -12.71 -3.60 18.33
N PHE A 200 -11.98 -2.53 18.05
CA PHE A 200 -11.21 -2.41 16.81
C PHE A 200 -9.80 -1.91 17.06
N ILE A 201 -8.93 -2.21 16.11
CA ILE A 201 -7.59 -1.65 15.97
C ILE A 201 -7.48 -0.93 14.64
N LEU A 202 -6.54 0.00 14.57
CA LEU A 202 -6.11 0.67 13.36
C LEU A 202 -4.71 0.18 13.02
N GLU A 203 -4.51 -0.23 11.78
CA GLU A 203 -3.21 -0.53 11.22
C GLU A 203 -2.91 0.54 10.16
N LEU A 204 -1.81 1.28 10.33
CA LEU A 204 -1.37 2.25 9.33
C LEU A 204 -0.77 1.51 8.14
N VAL A 205 -1.44 1.55 6.99
CA VAL A 205 -0.92 0.94 5.76
C VAL A 205 0.14 1.85 5.12
N THR A 206 -0.06 3.16 5.24
CA THR A 206 0.93 4.16 4.82
C THR A 206 1.21 5.15 5.94
N PRO A 207 2.35 5.85 5.93
CA PRO A 207 2.69 6.79 7.00
C PRO A 207 1.63 7.90 7.12
N PHE A 208 1.33 8.33 8.34
CA PHE A 208 0.41 9.43 8.63
C PHE A 208 1.21 10.71 8.94
N VAL A 209 0.95 11.80 8.22
CA VAL A 209 1.74 13.04 8.30
C VAL A 209 1.27 13.93 9.45
N LEU A 210 2.16 14.18 10.41
CA LEU A 210 1.95 15.09 11.54
C LEU A 210 2.39 16.52 11.22
N ARG A 211 3.57 16.68 10.60
CA ARG A 211 4.17 17.96 10.24
C ARG A 211 4.74 17.91 8.83
N SER A 212 4.76 19.05 8.15
CA SER A 212 5.20 19.14 6.76
C SER A 212 5.80 20.51 6.47
N GLU A 213 6.98 20.56 5.85
CA GLU A 213 7.57 21.80 5.35
C GLU A 213 6.84 22.38 4.13
N TYR A 214 5.99 21.59 3.47
CA TYR A 214 5.21 22.06 2.32
C TYR A 214 4.26 23.21 2.71
N PRO A 215 4.31 24.39 2.03
CA PRO A 215 3.62 25.60 2.47
C PRO A 215 2.10 25.53 2.61
N LYS A 216 1.43 24.55 1.97
CA LYS A 216 -0.04 24.40 2.00
C LYS A 216 -0.50 23.26 2.91
N ALA A 217 0.39 22.70 3.73
CA ALA A 217 0.04 21.68 4.71
C ALA A 217 -0.24 22.31 6.08
N ASN A 218 -1.12 21.67 6.85
CA ASN A 218 -1.37 22.06 8.24
C ASN A 218 -0.64 21.11 9.19
N ASN A 219 -0.18 21.58 10.34
CA ASN A 219 0.28 20.68 11.39
C ASN A 219 -0.93 20.03 12.06
N VAL A 220 -0.90 18.71 12.24
CA VAL A 220 -1.97 17.94 12.87
C VAL A 220 -1.42 17.04 13.97
N ASP A 221 -2.09 16.99 15.11
CA ASP A 221 -1.72 16.06 16.18
C ASP A 221 -2.24 14.65 15.87
N VAL A 222 -1.82 13.66 16.67
CA VAL A 222 -2.34 12.31 16.53
C VAL A 222 -3.86 12.34 16.74
N PRO A 223 -4.67 11.71 15.86
CA PRO A 223 -6.12 11.81 15.98
C PRO A 223 -6.62 11.25 17.31
N TRP A 224 -7.53 11.98 17.96
CA TRP A 224 -8.06 11.63 19.30
C TRP A 224 -8.72 10.25 19.38
N TRP A 225 -9.17 9.70 18.25
CA TRP A 225 -9.80 8.38 18.14
C TRP A 225 -8.79 7.24 17.98
N TRP A 226 -7.48 7.54 18.05
CA TRP A 226 -6.43 6.54 18.20
C TRP A 226 -6.25 6.28 19.69
N SER A 227 -6.57 5.07 20.13
CA SER A 227 -6.39 4.65 21.50
C SER A 227 -4.90 4.41 21.76
N ILE A 228 -4.25 5.43 22.31
CA ILE A 228 -2.82 5.44 22.62
C ILE A 228 -2.59 6.00 24.03
N ASP A 229 -1.79 5.30 24.82
CA ASP A 229 -1.44 5.76 26.17
C ASP A 229 -0.35 6.84 26.15
N ASP A 230 0.55 6.77 25.17
CA ASP A 230 1.72 7.63 25.04
C ASP A 230 2.15 7.76 23.58
N GLU A 231 2.02 8.97 23.02
CA GLU A 231 2.46 9.29 21.65
C GLU A 231 3.95 9.02 21.41
N ALA A 232 4.78 9.10 22.45
CA ALA A 232 6.22 8.86 22.34
C ALA A 232 6.55 7.39 21.99
N ARG A 233 5.58 6.48 22.12
CA ARG A 233 5.72 5.07 21.71
C ARG A 233 5.43 4.83 20.25
N LEU A 234 4.80 5.79 19.56
CA LEU A 234 4.55 5.67 18.14
C LEU A 234 5.87 5.73 17.39
N ARG A 235 6.12 4.74 16.53
CA ARG A 235 7.27 4.76 15.64
C ARG A 235 7.12 5.95 14.69
N GLN A 236 8.01 6.92 14.81
CA GLN A 236 8.07 8.06 13.91
C GLN A 236 9.10 7.86 12.81
N ARG A 237 8.85 8.46 11.65
CA ARG A 237 9.76 8.46 10.50
C ARG A 237 9.74 9.82 9.82
N LEU A 238 10.92 10.25 9.35
CA LEU A 238 11.04 11.36 8.42
C LEU A 238 10.84 10.86 6.99
N GLU A 239 9.88 11.45 6.30
CA GLU A 239 9.58 11.19 4.89
C GLU A 239 9.81 12.44 4.06
N LYS A 240 9.77 12.31 2.73
CA LYS A 240 9.96 13.44 1.81
C LYS A 240 8.95 13.38 0.68
N ILE A 241 8.51 14.56 0.24
CA ILE A 241 7.78 14.72 -1.02
C ILE A 241 8.54 15.65 -1.94
N ILE A 242 8.31 15.47 -3.24
CA ILE A 242 8.88 16.31 -4.28
C ILE A 242 7.72 17.01 -4.99
N GLU A 243 7.80 18.34 -5.08
CA GLU A 243 6.83 19.16 -5.80
C GLU A 243 7.57 20.28 -6.54
N GLY A 244 7.36 20.39 -7.85
CA GLY A 244 8.06 21.40 -8.67
C GLY A 244 9.59 21.25 -8.71
N GLY A 245 10.13 20.11 -8.27
CA GLY A 245 11.58 19.89 -8.13
C GLY A 245 12.13 20.25 -6.74
N ASP A 246 11.34 20.89 -5.89
CA ASP A 246 11.68 21.16 -4.50
C ASP A 246 11.38 19.94 -3.63
N ILE A 247 12.20 19.73 -2.61
CA ILE A 247 12.08 18.64 -1.65
C ILE A 247 11.55 19.23 -0.34
N TYR A 248 10.48 18.65 0.19
CA TYR A 248 9.90 19.04 1.48
C TYR A 248 9.96 17.85 2.45
N GLU A 249 10.47 18.08 3.65
CA GLU A 249 10.51 17.07 4.70
C GLU A 249 9.16 16.96 5.42
N LEU A 250 8.82 15.73 5.82
CA LEU A 250 7.60 15.35 6.51
C LEU A 250 7.94 14.60 7.79
N GLU A 251 7.31 14.96 8.90
CA GLU A 251 7.32 14.16 10.13
C GLU A 251 6.07 13.28 10.15
N THR A 252 6.25 11.98 10.29
CA THR A 252 5.17 11.01 10.15
C THR A 252 5.13 10.00 11.31
N VAL A 253 3.94 9.50 11.62
CA VAL A 253 3.79 8.18 12.26
C VAL A 253 3.94 7.15 11.15
N ASP A 254 4.86 6.21 11.34
CA ASP A 254 5.27 5.29 10.27
C ASP A 254 4.17 4.25 9.95
N HIS A 255 4.21 3.71 8.73
CA HIS A 255 3.39 2.56 8.34
C HIS A 255 3.68 1.34 9.24
N GLY A 256 2.77 0.37 9.30
CA GLY A 256 2.86 -0.82 10.15
C GLY A 256 2.65 -0.56 11.65
N VAL A 257 2.46 0.69 12.05
CA VAL A 257 2.03 1.02 13.42
C VAL A 257 0.60 0.54 13.61
N VAL A 258 0.36 -0.15 14.73
CA VAL A 258 -0.96 -0.65 15.14
C VAL A 258 -1.36 0.03 16.45
N VAL A 259 -2.56 0.60 16.50
CA VAL A 259 -3.12 1.28 17.68
C VAL A 259 -4.57 0.84 17.90
N GLY A 260 -5.11 1.06 19.10
CA GLY A 260 -6.54 0.83 19.33
C GLY A 260 -7.40 1.89 18.63
N TYR A 261 -8.68 1.59 18.44
CA TYR A 261 -9.67 2.52 17.90
C TYR A 261 -10.71 2.86 18.97
N ASP A 262 -10.82 4.15 19.31
CA ASP A 262 -11.77 4.68 20.31
C ASP A 262 -12.95 5.45 19.66
N GLY A 263 -13.04 5.44 18.33
CA GLY A 263 -14.19 6.02 17.62
C GLY A 263 -15.44 5.14 17.66
N ASP A 264 -16.56 5.70 17.23
CA ASP A 264 -17.90 5.08 17.26
C ASP A 264 -18.43 4.70 15.87
N ARG A 265 -17.62 4.90 14.82
CA ARG A 265 -17.99 4.76 13.40
C ARG A 265 -16.94 3.97 12.63
N PRO A 266 -16.78 2.66 12.93
CA PRO A 266 -15.70 1.84 12.37
C PRO A 266 -15.80 1.69 10.85
N VAL A 267 -17.01 1.56 10.29
CA VAL A 267 -17.24 1.40 8.84
C VAL A 267 -16.90 2.68 8.09
N GLU A 268 -17.38 3.83 8.56
CA GLU A 268 -17.07 5.12 7.94
C GLU A 268 -15.58 5.45 8.07
N THR A 269 -14.97 5.06 9.19
CA THR A 269 -13.51 5.19 9.38
C THR A 269 -12.75 4.28 8.42
N ALA A 270 -13.24 3.06 8.17
CA ALA A 270 -12.65 2.12 7.23
C ALA A 270 -12.69 2.64 5.79
N ILE A 271 -13.84 3.17 5.34
CA ILE A 271 -13.99 3.81 4.03
C ILE A 271 -13.04 5.01 3.91
N SER A 272 -13.05 5.90 4.92
CA SER A 272 -12.18 7.08 4.96
C SER A 272 -10.70 6.70 4.98
N GLY A 273 -10.36 5.60 5.64
CA GLY A 273 -9.00 5.06 5.71
C GLY A 273 -8.51 4.55 4.36
N VAL A 274 -9.39 3.89 3.59
CA VAL A 274 -9.07 3.49 2.21
C VAL A 274 -8.91 4.73 1.34
N THR A 275 -9.72 5.78 1.46
CA THR A 275 -9.54 7.05 0.71
C THR A 275 -8.53 8.01 1.32
N ARG A 276 -7.83 7.56 2.38
CA ARG A 276 -6.81 8.28 3.16
C ARG A 276 -7.31 9.51 3.93
N ALA A 277 -6.61 9.83 5.01
CA ALA A 277 -6.89 11.00 5.85
C ALA A 277 -5.62 11.83 6.13
N GLY A 278 -5.81 13.14 6.31
CA GLY A 278 -4.73 14.06 6.72
C GLY A 278 -4.00 14.73 5.55
N ASN A 279 -2.89 15.40 5.86
CA ASN A 279 -2.10 16.09 4.84
C ASN A 279 -1.45 15.10 3.89
N HIS A 280 -1.30 15.52 2.63
CA HIS A 280 -0.68 14.70 1.58
C HIS A 280 -1.40 13.37 1.33
N SER A 281 -2.66 13.23 1.75
CA SER A 281 -3.54 12.10 1.41
C SER A 281 -3.62 11.87 -0.09
N LYS A 282 -3.66 12.97 -0.85
CA LYS A 282 -3.54 13.01 -2.31
C LYS A 282 -2.32 12.27 -2.87
N TYR A 283 -1.22 12.28 -2.12
CA TYR A 283 0.05 11.65 -2.45
C TYR A 283 0.27 10.31 -1.72
N GLY A 284 -0.79 9.74 -1.15
CA GLY A 284 -0.83 8.37 -0.66
C GLY A 284 -0.56 8.21 0.83
N PHE A 285 -0.34 9.29 1.57
CA PHE A 285 -0.16 9.26 3.02
C PHE A 285 -1.48 9.06 3.76
N GLY A 286 -1.44 8.47 4.95
CA GLY A 286 -2.59 8.34 5.85
C GLY A 286 -3.62 7.30 5.42
N GLU A 287 -3.22 6.26 4.70
CA GLU A 287 -4.04 5.07 4.49
C GLU A 287 -4.00 4.19 5.74
N LEU A 288 -5.16 3.75 6.18
CA LEU A 288 -5.30 2.89 7.36
C LEU A 288 -6.31 1.78 7.11
N ARG A 289 -6.11 0.67 7.83
CA ARG A 289 -7.02 -0.46 7.89
C ARG A 289 -7.64 -0.51 9.27
N VAL A 290 -8.97 -0.61 9.34
CA VAL A 290 -9.69 -0.91 10.58
C VAL A 290 -9.88 -2.41 10.68
N LYS A 291 -9.53 -3.03 11.80
CA LYS A 291 -9.75 -4.48 12.02
C LYS A 291 -10.52 -4.70 13.32
N PRO A 292 -11.47 -5.67 13.36
CA PRO A 292 -12.03 -6.12 14.61
C PRO A 292 -10.95 -6.86 15.41
N VAL A 293 -10.93 -6.69 16.73
CA VAL A 293 -10.00 -7.40 17.61
C VAL A 293 -10.42 -8.86 17.70
N THR A 294 -9.56 -9.76 17.23
CA THR A 294 -9.76 -11.20 17.46
C THR A 294 -9.35 -11.60 18.89
N PRO A 295 -9.85 -12.73 19.44
CA PRO A 295 -9.49 -13.19 20.77
C PRO A 295 -7.96 -13.31 21.01
N ASP A 296 -7.17 -13.65 19.99
CA ASP A 296 -5.70 -13.73 20.09
C ASP A 296 -5.03 -12.34 20.10
N GLU A 297 -5.61 -11.34 19.42
CA GLU A 297 -5.16 -9.94 19.43
C GLU A 297 -5.49 -9.22 20.76
N THR A 298 -6.28 -9.81 21.66
CA THR A 298 -6.47 -9.25 23.01
C THR A 298 -5.18 -9.17 23.81
N ASN A 299 -4.17 -9.99 23.49
CA ASN A 299 -2.83 -9.86 24.09
C ASN A 299 -2.08 -8.63 23.58
N VAL A 300 -2.28 -8.24 22.32
CA VAL A 300 -1.73 -7.00 21.75
C VAL A 300 -2.42 -5.80 22.41
N LYS A 301 -3.75 -5.83 22.55
CA LYS A 301 -4.48 -4.79 23.29
C LYS A 301 -4.02 -4.68 24.75
N LYS A 302 -3.81 -5.80 25.45
CA LYS A 302 -3.28 -5.82 26.83
C LYS A 302 -1.82 -5.36 26.93
N GLN A 303 -0.98 -5.60 25.92
CA GLN A 303 0.39 -5.08 25.87
C GLN A 303 0.43 -3.58 25.57
N ILE A 304 -0.52 -3.10 24.76
CA ILE A 304 -0.71 -1.67 24.46
C ILE A 304 -1.27 -0.94 25.70
N GLU A 305 -2.31 -1.48 26.36
CA GLU A 305 -2.97 -0.91 27.56
C GLU A 305 -2.19 -1.12 28.88
N ASN A 306 -1.22 -2.05 28.93
CA ASN A 306 -0.40 -2.31 30.12
C ASN A 306 1.02 -2.75 29.72
N PRO A 307 1.92 -1.81 29.42
CA PRO A 307 3.33 -2.10 29.33
C PRO A 307 3.83 -2.27 30.77
N LYS A 308 3.86 -3.51 31.25
CA LYS A 308 4.62 -3.79 32.46
C LYS A 308 6.08 -3.47 32.18
N SER A 309 6.61 -2.53 32.96
CA SER A 309 8.05 -2.35 33.15
C SER A 309 8.61 -3.65 33.72
N GLU A 310 9.18 -4.49 32.87
CA GLU A 310 10.09 -5.53 33.34
C GLU A 310 11.52 -4.98 33.25
N HIS A 311 12.15 -4.97 34.43
CA HIS A 311 13.50 -4.54 34.72
C HIS A 311 14.56 -5.44 34.08
#